data_AF-G9NL31-F1
#
_entry.id   AF-G9NL31-F1
#
_cell.length_a   1.000
_cell.length_b   1.000
_cell.length_c   1.000
_cell.angle_alpha   90.00
_cell.angle_beta   90.00
_cell.angle_gamma   90.00
#
_symmetry.space_group_name_H-M   'P 1'
#
loop_
_entity.id
_entity.type
_entity.pdbx_description
1 polymer ?
#
loop_
_entity_poly.entity_id
_entity_poly.type
_entity_poly.pdbx_seq_one_letter_code
_entity_poly.pdbx_strand_id
1 'polypeptide(L)'
;MAIWARILPRRPHISKLYSQNFAPTIRPMAAYSTRPSWLKSLLDDTSPAPKLYAWTPSNLDSNIAGNANASRSVSEDLNGRIFVLGIGNLGRLYASCLSMHSPRPPITLVVHRKELLSQWIQGSGIEIMRLGQVYGGKDEFQIEWWTEEAPSHGPVREVADANKIRNLLVITKAAAAMPETDRLRRYLDGSSSVVFVQNGMSKLWPPHGQEYMSKRYPNGDGPNVLACVTNHGVYSEGPFKSVHASPADSAIGPVLLNENTRQTAPSVAYLTEAITTAPALNGRSISRADLWISQLQKLVVNASINPLTAILRCKNGGLFEKPDGVIAQVLDRLLQEASAV
;
A
#
# COMPACT_ATOMS: atom_id res chain seq x y z
N MET A 1 14.20 -16.51 4.96
CA MET A 1 14.62 -17.86 4.50
C MET A 1 14.16 -18.99 5.43
N ALA A 2 14.19 -18.85 6.76
CA ALA A 2 13.88 -19.96 7.69
C ALA A 2 12.48 -20.60 7.53
N ILE A 3 11.42 -19.80 7.31
CA ILE A 3 10.08 -20.33 7.07
C ILE A 3 9.95 -21.02 5.70
N TRP A 4 10.66 -20.53 4.68
CA TRP A 4 10.70 -21.15 3.34
C TRP A 4 11.40 -22.52 3.35
N ALA A 5 12.41 -22.69 4.20
CA ALA A 5 13.06 -23.98 4.43
C ALA A 5 12.13 -25.02 5.08
N ARG A 6 11.00 -24.58 5.65
CA ARG A 6 9.93 -25.44 6.19
C ARG A 6 8.79 -25.69 5.19
N ILE A 7 8.63 -24.80 4.21
CA ILE A 7 7.61 -24.91 3.15
C ILE A 7 8.09 -25.83 2.02
N LEU A 8 9.38 -25.84 1.71
CA LEU A 8 9.95 -26.75 0.71
C LEU A 8 10.27 -28.10 1.37
N PRO A 9 9.67 -29.22 0.91
CA PRO A 9 10.03 -30.53 1.45
C PRO A 9 11.52 -30.79 1.15
N ARG A 10 12.29 -31.13 2.19
CA ARG A 10 13.62 -31.75 2.02
C ARG A 10 13.41 -32.97 1.14
N ARG A 11 13.80 -32.93 -0.14
CA ARG A 11 13.69 -34.09 -1.03
C ARG A 11 14.49 -35.26 -0.44
N PRO A 12 13.87 -36.41 -0.09
CA PRO A 12 14.56 -37.67 -0.16
C PRO A 12 14.24 -38.32 -1.52
N HIS A 13 15.15 -39.15 -2.00
CA HIS A 13 14.92 -39.98 -3.18
C HIS A 13 13.57 -40.72 -3.08
N ILE A 14 12.67 -40.46 -4.04
CA ILE A 14 11.43 -41.22 -4.20
C ILE A 14 11.80 -42.52 -4.91
N SER A 15 12.05 -43.57 -4.15
CA SER A 15 11.81 -44.94 -4.59
C SER A 15 10.40 -45.35 -4.14
N LYS A 16 9.71 -46.01 -5.08
CA LYS A 16 8.33 -46.53 -5.02
C LYS A 16 7.89 -47.01 -3.64
N LEU A 17 6.69 -46.58 -3.23
CA LEU A 17 5.72 -47.42 -2.51
C LEU A 17 4.31 -46.89 -2.78
N TYR A 18 3.53 -47.70 -3.47
CA TYR A 18 2.11 -47.48 -3.75
C TYR A 18 1.26 -47.89 -2.54
N SER A 19 0.03 -47.35 -2.55
CA SER A 19 -1.20 -47.84 -1.90
C SER A 19 -1.31 -47.68 -0.39
N GLN A 20 -1.86 -46.54 0.05
CA GLN A 20 -2.99 -46.53 0.98
C GLN A 20 -3.96 -45.39 0.59
N ASN A 21 -5.19 -45.77 0.26
CA ASN A 21 -6.28 -44.86 -0.05
C ASN A 21 -6.69 -44.08 1.22
N PHE A 22 -6.14 -42.89 1.41
CA PHE A 22 -6.77 -41.86 2.22
C PHE A 22 -7.50 -40.92 1.25
N ALA A 23 -8.81 -41.11 1.11
CA ALA A 23 -9.66 -40.08 0.53
C ALA A 23 -9.89 -39.01 1.61
N PRO A 24 -9.32 -37.80 1.51
CA PRO A 24 -9.77 -36.72 2.37
C PRO A 24 -11.21 -36.42 1.98
N THR A 25 -12.13 -36.52 2.93
CA THR A 25 -13.47 -35.94 2.83
C THR A 25 -13.29 -34.43 2.63
N ILE A 26 -13.19 -33.99 1.38
CA ILE A 26 -13.31 -32.59 1.01
C ILE A 26 -14.77 -32.25 1.30
N ARG A 27 -15.03 -31.69 2.49
CA ARG A 27 -16.29 -30.99 2.72
C ARG A 27 -16.33 -29.88 1.67
N PRO A 28 -17.33 -29.82 0.79
CA PRO A 28 -17.48 -28.64 -0.05
C PRO A 28 -17.65 -27.46 0.88
N MET A 29 -16.70 -26.51 0.87
CA MET A 29 -16.85 -25.25 1.59
C MET A 29 -18.16 -24.65 1.12
N ALA A 30 -19.12 -24.54 2.04
CA ALA A 30 -20.39 -23.89 1.78
C ALA A 30 -20.10 -22.47 1.28
N ALA A 31 -20.39 -22.26 -0.01
CA ALA A 31 -20.72 -21.00 -0.65
C ALA A 31 -19.98 -19.74 -0.15
N TYR A 32 -18.95 -19.31 -0.87
CA TYR A 32 -18.50 -17.92 -0.96
C TYR A 32 -19.57 -17.01 -1.64
N SER A 33 -20.85 -17.16 -1.27
CA SER A 33 -22.00 -16.47 -1.89
C SER A 33 -22.34 -15.14 -1.21
N THR A 34 -21.62 -14.74 -0.17
CA THR A 34 -21.89 -13.48 0.54
C THR A 34 -20.81 -12.46 0.22
N ARG A 35 -21.18 -11.31 -0.33
CA ARG A 35 -20.28 -10.15 -0.46
C ARG A 35 -19.56 -9.88 0.86
N PRO A 36 -18.24 -9.60 0.84
CA PRO A 36 -17.53 -9.24 2.05
C PRO A 36 -18.07 -7.92 2.62
N SER A 37 -18.05 -7.78 3.95
CA SER A 37 -18.63 -6.64 4.66
C SER A 37 -18.09 -5.29 4.18
N TRP A 38 -16.81 -5.21 3.84
CA TRP A 38 -16.20 -3.99 3.30
C TRP A 38 -16.82 -3.58 1.96
N LEU A 39 -17.11 -4.53 1.07
CA LEU A 39 -17.66 -4.25 -0.25
C LEU A 39 -19.14 -3.86 -0.12
N LYS A 40 -19.88 -4.61 0.70
CA LYS A 40 -21.27 -4.26 1.03
C LYS A 40 -21.36 -2.83 1.57
N SER A 41 -20.55 -2.48 2.56
CA SER A 41 -20.55 -1.15 3.16
C SER A 41 -20.28 -0.02 2.16
N LEU A 42 -19.41 -0.23 1.16
CA LEU A 42 -19.13 0.77 0.14
C LEU A 42 -20.23 0.85 -0.92
N LEU A 43 -20.78 -0.30 -1.34
CA LEU A 43 -21.78 -0.33 -2.41
C LEU A 43 -23.19 0.05 -1.92
N ASP A 44 -23.48 -0.10 -0.63
CA ASP A 44 -24.72 0.36 -0.01
C ASP A 44 -24.72 1.90 0.12
N ASP A 45 -23.56 2.56 0.14
CA ASP A 45 -23.44 4.02 0.08
C ASP A 45 -23.66 4.53 -1.36
N THR A 46 -24.84 5.08 -1.63
CA THR A 46 -25.21 5.67 -2.92
C THR A 46 -24.91 7.16 -3.02
N SER A 47 -24.24 7.75 -2.02
CA SER A 47 -23.93 9.18 -2.01
C SER A 47 -23.04 9.57 -3.20
N PRO A 48 -23.17 10.79 -3.74
CA PRO A 48 -22.28 11.27 -4.79
C PRO A 48 -20.84 11.29 -4.29
N ALA A 49 -19.89 11.27 -5.23
CA ALA A 49 -18.47 11.35 -4.91
C ALA A 49 -18.16 12.65 -4.13
N PRO A 50 -17.64 12.56 -2.89
CA PRO A 50 -17.50 13.72 -2.02
C PRO A 50 -16.49 14.70 -2.61
N LYS A 51 -16.77 16.00 -2.51
CA LYS A 51 -15.79 17.04 -2.86
C LYS A 51 -14.78 17.15 -1.73
N LEU A 52 -13.50 17.03 -2.04
CA LEU A 52 -12.42 17.11 -1.06
C LEU A 52 -11.59 18.39 -1.27
N TYR A 53 -11.32 19.08 -0.19
CA TYR A 53 -10.43 20.23 -0.14
C TYR A 53 -9.04 19.82 0.35
N ALA A 54 -8.02 20.43 -0.25
CA ALA A 54 -6.63 20.22 0.11
C ALA A 54 -6.16 21.31 1.08
N TRP A 55 -6.21 21.01 2.38
CA TRP A 55 -5.60 21.86 3.40
C TRP A 55 -4.08 21.72 3.34
N THR A 56 -3.39 22.84 3.40
CA THR A 56 -1.93 22.92 3.39
C THR A 56 -1.44 23.70 4.62
N PRO A 57 -0.11 23.76 4.88
CA PRO A 57 0.44 24.61 5.93
C PRO A 57 -0.04 26.08 5.91
N SER A 58 -0.26 26.67 4.72
CA SER A 58 -0.73 28.06 4.60
C SER A 58 -2.17 28.27 5.06
N ASN A 59 -2.95 27.20 5.24
CA ASN A 59 -4.29 27.27 5.81
C ASN A 59 -4.28 27.26 7.36
N LEU A 60 -3.14 26.94 7.98
CA LEU A 60 -3.00 26.86 9.44
C LEU A 60 -2.20 28.01 10.03
N ASP A 61 -1.22 28.53 9.29
CA ASP A 61 -0.37 29.63 9.74
C ASP A 61 -0.31 30.71 8.65
N SER A 62 -0.87 31.88 8.96
CA SER A 62 -0.91 33.04 8.06
C SER A 62 0.47 33.60 7.75
N ASN A 63 1.47 33.35 8.60
CA ASN A 63 2.86 33.78 8.33
C ASN A 63 3.51 32.95 7.22
N ILE A 64 3.06 31.70 7.02
CA ILE A 64 3.52 30.84 5.91
C ILE A 64 2.89 31.27 4.59
N ALA A 65 1.66 31.81 4.62
CA ALA A 65 0.95 32.28 3.43
C ALA A 65 1.70 33.41 2.69
N GLY A 66 2.46 34.25 3.40
CA GLY A 66 3.26 35.33 2.80
C GLY A 66 4.43 34.86 1.93
N ASN A 67 4.96 33.66 2.18
CA ASN A 67 6.04 33.04 1.39
C ASN A 67 5.53 32.05 0.32
N ALA A 68 4.21 31.85 0.23
CA ALA A 68 3.60 30.83 -0.65
C ALA A 68 3.63 31.18 -2.15
N ASN A 69 4.05 32.39 -2.54
CA ASN A 69 4.23 32.78 -3.95
C ASN A 69 5.37 32.01 -4.66
N ALA A 70 6.11 31.14 -3.97
CA ALA A 70 7.15 30.30 -4.55
C ALA A 70 6.77 28.80 -4.70
N SER A 71 5.59 28.36 -4.25
CA SER A 71 5.17 26.97 -4.47
C SER A 71 4.60 26.81 -5.87
N ARG A 72 5.32 26.10 -6.76
CA ARG A 72 4.79 25.66 -8.07
C ARG A 72 3.38 25.10 -7.90
N SER A 73 2.46 25.54 -8.76
CA SER A 73 1.09 25.05 -8.70
C SER A 73 1.08 23.54 -8.91
N VAL A 74 0.23 22.82 -8.16
CA VAL A 74 0.07 21.37 -8.33
C VAL A 74 -0.32 21.06 -9.79
N SER A 75 -1.11 21.95 -10.42
CA SER A 75 -1.55 21.83 -11.81
C SER A 75 -0.44 21.68 -12.86
N GLU A 76 0.75 22.26 -12.65
CA GLU A 76 1.84 22.25 -13.65
C GLU A 76 2.51 20.88 -13.81
N ASP A 77 2.42 20.01 -12.80
CA ASP A 77 3.17 18.76 -12.76
C ASP A 77 2.32 17.52 -12.44
N LEU A 78 0.99 17.64 -12.45
CA LEU A 78 0.02 16.58 -12.10
C LEU A 78 0.28 15.22 -12.77
N ASN A 79 0.70 15.21 -14.04
CA ASN A 79 0.97 13.97 -14.77
C ASN A 79 2.21 13.23 -14.25
N GLY A 80 3.20 13.95 -13.73
CA GLY A 80 4.41 13.39 -13.12
C GLY A 80 4.39 13.38 -11.59
N ARG A 81 3.37 13.96 -10.96
CA ARG A 81 3.25 14.02 -9.50
C ARG A 81 2.80 12.69 -8.94
N ILE A 82 3.44 12.25 -7.85
CA ILE A 82 3.08 11.07 -7.08
C ILE A 82 2.42 11.51 -5.77
N PHE A 83 1.15 11.12 -5.59
CA PHE A 83 0.42 11.33 -4.35
C PHE A 83 0.59 10.11 -3.43
N VAL A 84 1.03 10.34 -2.18
CA VAL A 84 1.24 9.29 -1.17
C VAL A 84 0.17 9.41 -0.09
N LEU A 85 -0.89 8.60 -0.22
CA LEU A 85 -2.01 8.55 0.72
C LEU A 85 -1.69 7.65 1.91
N GLY A 86 -1.33 8.29 3.03
CA GLY A 86 -0.97 7.62 4.28
C GLY A 86 0.54 7.64 4.54
N ILE A 87 0.95 8.47 5.51
CA ILE A 87 2.35 8.66 5.91
C ILE A 87 2.75 7.88 7.18
N GLY A 88 2.34 6.61 7.23
CA GLY A 88 2.88 5.64 8.20
C GLY A 88 4.32 5.24 7.87
N ASN A 89 4.85 4.20 8.54
CA ASN A 89 6.23 3.74 8.34
C ASN A 89 6.55 3.41 6.87
N LEU A 90 5.69 2.64 6.20
CA LEU A 90 5.86 2.34 4.77
C LEU A 90 5.65 3.57 3.89
N GLY A 91 4.71 4.46 4.25
CA GLY A 91 4.47 5.70 3.52
C GLY A 91 5.71 6.58 3.49
N ARG A 92 6.36 6.75 4.64
CA ARG A 92 7.62 7.48 4.77
C ARG A 92 8.74 6.78 4.00
N LEU A 93 8.86 5.45 4.11
CA LEU A 93 9.86 4.68 3.37
C LEU A 93 9.74 4.91 1.86
N TYR A 94 8.54 4.74 1.30
CA TYR A 94 8.31 4.92 -0.13
C TYR A 94 8.54 6.38 -0.55
N ALA A 95 8.01 7.35 0.19
CA ALA A 95 8.21 8.76 -0.12
C ALA A 95 9.71 9.15 -0.12
N SER A 96 10.46 8.75 0.91
CA SER A 96 11.90 8.99 1.01
C SER A 96 12.69 8.29 -0.09
N CYS A 97 12.30 7.07 -0.48
CA CYS A 97 12.96 6.37 -1.58
C CYS A 97 12.68 7.01 -2.94
N LEU A 98 11.44 7.43 -3.18
CA LEU A 98 11.04 8.11 -4.43
C LEU A 98 11.67 9.49 -4.55
N SER A 99 11.90 10.20 -3.44
CA SER A 99 12.53 11.53 -3.46
C SER A 99 14.02 11.51 -3.80
N MET A 100 14.65 10.32 -3.82
CA MET A 100 16.05 10.13 -4.20
C MET A 100 16.26 9.98 -5.72
N HIS A 101 15.20 9.98 -6.52
CA HIS A 101 15.32 9.97 -7.98
C HIS A 101 16.00 11.21 -8.54
N SER A 102 16.64 11.05 -9.71
CA SER A 102 17.21 12.14 -10.49
C SER A 102 16.78 12.01 -11.95
N PRO A 103 15.93 12.91 -12.49
CA PRO A 103 15.28 14.02 -11.78
C PRO A 103 14.27 13.54 -10.73
N ARG A 104 14.10 14.32 -9.65
CA ARG A 104 13.16 14.00 -8.58
C ARG A 104 11.71 14.20 -9.06
N PRO A 105 10.81 13.22 -8.89
CA PRO A 105 9.40 13.43 -9.16
C PRO A 105 8.78 14.36 -8.11
N PRO A 106 7.80 15.21 -8.47
CA PRO A 106 7.00 15.93 -7.49
C PRO A 106 6.23 14.95 -6.60
N ILE A 107 6.32 15.11 -5.28
CA ILE A 107 5.65 14.21 -4.32
C ILE A 107 4.74 15.03 -3.41
N THR A 108 3.48 14.62 -3.30
CA THR A 108 2.53 15.15 -2.32
C THR A 108 2.21 14.08 -1.29
N LEU A 109 2.53 14.38 -0.03
CA LEU A 109 2.19 13.56 1.12
C LEU A 109 0.77 13.90 1.58
N VAL A 110 -0.10 12.90 1.71
CA VAL A 110 -1.47 13.11 2.16
C VAL A 110 -1.65 12.52 3.56
N VAL A 111 -1.98 13.39 4.51
CA VAL A 111 -2.27 13.04 5.91
C VAL A 111 -3.78 12.93 6.15
N HIS A 112 -4.16 12.20 7.19
CA HIS A 112 -5.57 11.91 7.51
C HIS A 112 -6.18 12.82 8.58
N ARG A 113 -5.42 13.76 9.15
CA ARG A 113 -5.91 14.67 10.21
C ARG A 113 -5.09 15.96 10.30
N LYS A 114 -5.75 17.02 10.75
CA LYS A 114 -5.20 18.38 10.88
C LYS A 114 -3.92 18.45 11.71
N GLU A 115 -3.85 17.70 12.81
CA GLU A 115 -2.72 17.75 13.75
C GLU A 115 -1.40 17.32 13.09
N LEU A 116 -1.46 16.47 12.06
CA LEU A 116 -0.27 16.06 11.31
C LEU A 116 0.27 17.20 10.43
N LEU A 117 -0.59 18.08 9.91
CA LEU A 117 -0.13 19.30 9.24
C LEU A 117 0.53 20.25 10.24
N SER A 118 -0.05 20.43 11.43
CA SER A 118 0.55 21.25 12.49
C SER A 118 1.93 20.70 12.91
N GLN A 119 2.05 19.39 13.08
CA GLN A 119 3.33 18.74 13.37
C GLN A 119 4.32 18.88 12.21
N TRP A 120 3.86 18.83 10.96
CA TRP A 120 4.72 19.07 9.81
C TRP A 120 5.28 20.49 9.78
N ILE A 121 4.46 21.51 10.10
CA ILE A 121 4.90 22.90 10.19
C ILE A 121 6.08 23.03 11.16
N GLN A 122 5.95 22.43 12.35
CA GLN A 122 6.96 22.49 13.42
C GLN A 122 8.17 21.58 13.18
N GLY A 123 8.02 20.53 12.37
CA GLY A 123 9.04 19.52 12.14
C GLY A 123 9.94 19.79 10.92
N SER A 124 10.99 18.97 10.81
CA SER A 124 11.99 19.02 9.73
C SER A 124 11.62 18.19 8.49
N GLY A 125 10.37 17.73 8.37
CA GLY A 125 9.91 16.87 7.29
C GLY A 125 10.04 15.37 7.60
N ILE A 126 10.24 14.54 6.58
CA ILE A 126 10.44 13.10 6.75
C ILE A 126 11.89 12.84 7.16
N GLU A 127 12.10 11.98 8.17
CA GLU A 127 13.41 11.44 8.53
C GLU A 127 13.37 9.91 8.57
N ILE A 128 14.34 9.28 7.89
CA ILE A 128 14.55 7.84 7.88
C ILE A 128 15.99 7.52 8.22
N MET A 129 16.20 6.85 9.35
CA MET A 129 17.48 6.24 9.66
C MET A 129 17.64 4.93 8.89
N ARG A 130 18.72 4.80 8.12
CA ARG A 130 19.06 3.62 7.33
C ARG A 130 20.57 3.42 7.36
N LEU A 131 21.00 2.22 7.78
CA LEU A 131 22.43 1.86 7.85
C LEU A 131 23.28 2.88 8.63
N GLY A 132 22.76 3.40 9.74
CA GLY A 132 23.44 4.39 10.59
C GLY A 132 23.44 5.82 10.05
N GLN A 133 22.84 6.07 8.88
CA GLN A 133 22.72 7.41 8.29
C GLN A 133 21.26 7.87 8.31
N VAL A 134 21.05 9.17 8.50
CA VAL A 134 19.73 9.79 8.45
C VAL A 134 19.51 10.38 7.06
N TYR A 135 18.48 9.90 6.39
CA TYR A 135 17.99 10.42 5.12
C TYR A 135 16.72 11.20 5.40
N GLY A 136 16.63 12.45 4.99
CA GLY A 136 15.44 13.23 5.28
C GLY A 136 15.43 14.58 4.63
N GLY A 137 14.29 15.24 4.79
CA GLY A 137 14.06 16.58 4.31
C GLY A 137 12.58 16.92 4.22
N LYS A 138 12.34 18.20 4.02
CA LYS A 138 11.01 18.82 3.98
C LYS A 138 10.70 19.34 2.58
N ASP A 139 11.68 19.96 1.96
CA ASP A 139 11.56 20.67 0.68
C ASP A 139 11.37 19.72 -0.51
N GLU A 140 11.66 18.43 -0.32
CA GLU A 140 11.35 17.35 -1.25
C GLU A 140 9.85 17.12 -1.43
N PHE A 141 9.03 17.58 -0.47
CA PHE A 141 7.64 17.15 -0.34
C PHE A 141 6.70 18.35 -0.21
N GLN A 142 5.57 18.25 -0.91
CA GLN A 142 4.37 18.97 -0.53
C GLN A 142 3.57 18.12 0.45
N ILE A 143 2.78 18.75 1.32
CA ILE A 143 1.91 18.05 2.25
C ILE A 143 0.51 18.63 2.23
N GLU A 144 -0.49 17.74 2.22
CA GLU A 144 -1.90 18.11 2.21
C GLU A 144 -2.69 17.24 3.20
N TRP A 145 -3.71 17.83 3.81
CA TRP A 145 -4.78 17.10 4.51
C TRP A 145 -6.06 17.21 3.67
N TRP A 146 -6.59 16.06 3.27
CA TRP A 146 -7.78 16.00 2.43
C TRP A 146 -9.02 15.75 3.28
N THR A 147 -9.99 16.67 3.19
CA THR A 147 -11.24 16.63 3.95
C THR A 147 -12.37 17.29 3.16
N GLU A 148 -13.62 17.00 3.51
CA GLU A 148 -14.80 17.63 2.89
C GLU A 148 -15.03 19.06 3.40
N GLU A 149 -14.38 19.42 4.50
CA GLU A 149 -14.44 20.76 5.09
C GLU A 149 -13.51 21.71 4.33
N ALA A 150 -14.03 22.84 3.85
CA ALA A 150 -13.22 23.86 3.20
C ALA A 150 -12.33 24.60 4.23
N PRO A 151 -11.10 24.99 3.88
CA PRO A 151 -10.28 25.87 4.72
C PRO A 151 -11.01 27.16 5.07
N SER A 152 -10.96 27.53 6.36
CA SER A 152 -11.53 28.80 6.83
C SER A 152 -10.61 30.00 6.57
N HIS A 153 -9.30 29.76 6.36
CA HIS A 153 -8.29 30.77 6.11
C HIS A 153 -7.33 30.31 5.00
N GLY A 154 -6.71 31.27 4.32
CA GLY A 154 -5.77 30.99 3.24
C GLY A 154 -6.46 30.50 1.95
N PRO A 155 -5.71 29.93 1.00
CA PRO A 155 -6.26 29.51 -0.29
C PRO A 155 -7.19 28.30 -0.14
N VAL A 156 -8.37 28.38 -0.76
CA VAL A 156 -9.32 27.28 -0.85
C VAL A 156 -9.08 26.54 -2.15
N ARG A 157 -8.56 25.30 -2.08
CA ARG A 157 -8.28 24.46 -3.25
C ARG A 157 -8.94 23.10 -3.09
N GLU A 158 -9.48 22.59 -4.19
CA GLU A 158 -9.92 21.21 -4.30
C GLU A 158 -8.69 20.30 -4.47
N VAL A 159 -8.78 19.05 -4.04
CA VAL A 159 -7.74 18.03 -4.28
C VAL A 159 -7.33 18.01 -5.76
N ALA A 160 -6.02 17.96 -6.01
CA ALA A 160 -5.43 17.99 -7.35
C ALA A 160 -5.90 19.18 -8.21
N ASP A 161 -6.25 20.32 -7.59
CA ASP A 161 -6.83 21.49 -8.25
C ASP A 161 -8.08 21.13 -9.10
N ALA A 162 -8.91 20.22 -8.59
CA ALA A 162 -10.09 19.65 -9.25
C ALA A 162 -9.81 18.80 -10.51
N ASN A 163 -8.55 18.45 -10.77
CA ASN A 163 -8.15 17.56 -11.84
C ASN A 163 -8.08 16.09 -11.40
N LYS A 164 -7.75 15.22 -12.35
CA LYS A 164 -7.58 13.78 -12.12
C LYS A 164 -6.20 13.46 -11.57
N ILE A 165 -6.16 12.62 -10.53
CA ILE A 165 -4.93 12.09 -9.95
C ILE A 165 -4.41 10.99 -10.85
N ARG A 166 -3.27 11.20 -11.51
CA ARG A 166 -2.66 10.18 -12.39
C ARG A 166 -1.92 9.11 -11.62
N ASN A 167 -1.21 9.48 -10.55
CA ASN A 167 -0.33 8.55 -9.83
C ASN A 167 -0.60 8.59 -8.32
N LEU A 168 -1.29 7.56 -7.81
CA LEU A 168 -1.66 7.45 -6.40
C LEU A 168 -1.04 6.21 -5.76
N LEU A 169 -0.28 6.38 -4.68
CA LEU A 169 0.13 5.32 -3.78
C LEU A 169 -0.77 5.32 -2.55
N VAL A 170 -1.50 4.23 -2.33
CA VAL A 170 -2.31 4.03 -1.12
C VAL A 170 -1.47 3.24 -0.13
N ILE A 171 -1.01 3.90 0.93
CA ILE A 171 -0.12 3.33 1.97
C ILE A 171 -0.71 3.53 3.36
N THR A 172 -2.05 3.52 3.45
CA THR A 172 -2.80 3.53 4.70
C THR A 172 -2.72 2.17 5.42
N LYS A 173 -3.28 2.08 6.62
CA LYS A 173 -3.61 0.77 7.21
C LYS A 173 -4.66 0.06 6.34
N ALA A 174 -4.62 -1.27 6.29
CA ALA A 174 -5.47 -2.09 5.43
C ALA A 174 -6.99 -1.86 5.62
N ALA A 175 -7.42 -1.56 6.86
CA ALA A 175 -8.82 -1.25 7.16
C ALA A 175 -9.30 0.03 6.45
N ALA A 176 -8.43 1.04 6.29
CA ALA A 176 -8.75 2.34 5.70
C ALA A 176 -8.52 2.39 4.18
N ALA A 177 -7.78 1.45 3.60
CA ALA A 177 -7.32 1.55 2.22
C ALA A 177 -8.46 1.71 1.19
N MET A 178 -9.49 0.87 1.29
CA MET A 178 -10.63 0.93 0.37
C MET A 178 -11.57 2.12 0.66
N PRO A 179 -11.96 2.40 1.92
CA PRO A 179 -12.72 3.61 2.23
C PRO A 179 -12.05 4.90 1.73
N GLU A 180 -10.76 5.09 1.98
CA GLU A 180 -10.06 6.31 1.52
C GLU A 180 -9.91 6.36 0.00
N THR A 181 -9.68 5.22 -0.66
CA THR A 181 -9.66 5.19 -2.14
C THR A 181 -11.05 5.49 -2.73
N ASP A 182 -12.12 4.99 -2.12
CA ASP A 182 -13.50 5.21 -2.57
C ASP A 182 -13.92 6.68 -2.44
N ARG A 183 -13.44 7.39 -1.41
CA ARG A 183 -13.62 8.85 -1.27
C ARG A 183 -12.99 9.63 -2.41
N LEU A 184 -11.97 9.09 -3.07
CA LEU A 184 -11.27 9.71 -4.20
C LEU A 184 -11.92 9.44 -5.56
N ARG A 185 -13.06 8.75 -5.62
CA ARG A 185 -13.67 8.29 -6.89
C ARG A 185 -13.94 9.41 -7.92
N ARG A 186 -14.16 10.66 -7.50
CA ARG A 186 -14.27 11.80 -8.44
C ARG A 186 -12.95 12.19 -9.10
N TYR A 187 -11.83 11.95 -8.44
CA TYR A 187 -10.48 12.34 -8.87
C TYR A 187 -9.76 11.23 -9.63
N LEU A 188 -10.39 10.07 -9.81
CA LEU A 188 -9.82 8.92 -10.51
C LEU A 188 -10.57 8.69 -11.82
N ASP A 189 -9.87 8.18 -12.83
CA ASP A 189 -10.44 7.75 -14.10
C ASP A 189 -9.56 6.63 -14.74
N GLY A 190 -9.88 6.22 -15.98
CA GLY A 190 -9.15 5.19 -16.72
C GLY A 190 -7.69 5.51 -17.05
N SER A 191 -7.29 6.78 -16.92
CA SER A 191 -5.92 7.25 -17.07
C SER A 191 -5.21 7.44 -15.71
N SER A 192 -5.84 7.07 -14.61
CA SER A 192 -5.25 7.01 -13.27
C SER A 192 -4.67 5.62 -12.98
N SER A 193 -3.61 5.60 -12.17
CA SER A 193 -3.06 4.40 -11.55
C SER A 193 -3.06 4.52 -10.04
N VAL A 194 -3.58 3.49 -9.38
CA VAL A 194 -3.64 3.36 -7.92
C VAL A 194 -2.84 2.12 -7.49
N VAL A 195 -1.76 2.34 -6.75
CA VAL A 195 -0.91 1.26 -6.23
C VAL A 195 -1.19 1.07 -4.74
N PHE A 196 -1.66 -0.11 -4.36
CA PHE A 196 -1.87 -0.47 -2.96
C PHE A 196 -0.60 -1.10 -2.38
N VAL A 197 -0.03 -0.49 -1.33
CA VAL A 197 1.23 -0.94 -0.69
C VAL A 197 0.98 -1.61 0.67
N GLN A 198 -0.28 -1.94 0.99
CA GLN A 198 -0.59 -2.53 2.29
C GLN A 198 -0.18 -4.00 2.36
N ASN A 199 0.13 -4.46 3.57
CA ASN A 199 0.28 -5.89 3.85
C ASN A 199 -1.05 -6.62 3.66
N GLY A 200 -0.98 -7.86 3.18
CA GLY A 200 -2.13 -8.74 2.97
C GLY A 200 -2.49 -8.89 1.48
N MET A 201 -3.66 -9.46 1.23
CA MET A 201 -4.21 -9.59 -0.12
C MET A 201 -4.91 -8.30 -0.54
N SER A 202 -4.79 -7.92 -1.81
CA SER A 202 -5.62 -6.83 -2.35
C SER A 202 -7.10 -7.20 -2.27
N LYS A 203 -7.92 -6.29 -1.73
CA LYS A 203 -9.39 -6.42 -1.73
C LYS A 203 -9.99 -6.41 -3.15
N LEU A 204 -9.21 -5.95 -4.12
CA LEU A 204 -9.63 -5.78 -5.52
C LEU A 204 -9.25 -6.96 -6.42
N TRP A 205 -8.75 -8.07 -5.86
CA TRP A 205 -8.70 -9.31 -6.62
C TRP A 205 -10.11 -9.78 -6.99
N PRO A 206 -10.28 -10.52 -8.11
CA PRO A 206 -11.57 -11.09 -8.49
C PRO A 206 -12.16 -11.99 -7.39
N PRO A 207 -13.49 -12.03 -7.24
CA PRO A 207 -14.49 -11.30 -8.05
C PRO A 207 -14.74 -9.85 -7.58
N HIS A 208 -14.32 -9.50 -6.36
CA HIS A 208 -14.76 -8.28 -5.68
C HIS A 208 -14.32 -6.97 -6.34
N GLY A 209 -13.12 -6.95 -6.95
CA GLY A 209 -12.64 -5.76 -7.64
C GLY A 209 -13.49 -5.38 -8.86
N GLN A 210 -13.94 -6.37 -9.65
CA GLN A 210 -14.80 -6.12 -10.81
C GLN A 210 -16.16 -5.58 -10.39
N GLU A 211 -16.75 -6.14 -9.33
CA GLU A 211 -18.01 -5.66 -8.77
C GLU A 211 -17.89 -4.23 -8.23
N TYR A 212 -16.79 -3.91 -7.53
CA TYR A 212 -16.52 -2.55 -7.07
C TYR A 212 -16.40 -1.57 -8.26
N MET A 213 -15.59 -1.92 -9.28
CA MET A 213 -15.36 -1.07 -10.43
C MET A 213 -16.64 -0.82 -11.23
N SER A 214 -17.43 -1.85 -11.53
CA SER A 214 -18.66 -1.70 -12.32
C SER A 214 -19.71 -0.83 -11.61
N LYS A 215 -19.76 -0.89 -10.28
CA LYS A 215 -20.71 -0.10 -9.49
C LYS A 215 -20.28 1.34 -9.27
N ARG A 216 -18.97 1.61 -9.07
CA ARG A 216 -18.45 2.97 -8.84
C ARG A 216 -18.06 3.72 -10.11
N TYR A 217 -17.75 3.01 -11.19
CA TYR A 217 -17.36 3.55 -12.50
C TYR A 217 -18.19 2.91 -13.61
N PRO A 218 -19.52 3.20 -13.67
CA PRO A 218 -20.45 2.53 -14.58
C PRO A 218 -20.14 2.78 -16.06
N ASN A 219 -19.42 3.85 -16.38
CA ASN A 219 -18.97 4.15 -17.73
C ASN A 219 -17.72 3.34 -18.15
N GLY A 220 -17.21 2.48 -17.26
CA GLY A 220 -16.01 1.69 -17.52
C GLY A 220 -14.71 2.50 -17.46
N ASP A 221 -14.75 3.71 -16.92
CA ASP A 221 -13.62 4.63 -16.78
C ASP A 221 -12.91 4.51 -15.41
N GLY A 222 -12.96 3.34 -14.78
CA GLY A 222 -12.28 3.11 -13.49
C GLY A 222 -10.76 3.10 -13.59
N PRO A 223 -10.03 3.37 -12.50
CA PRO A 223 -8.57 3.43 -12.51
C PRO A 223 -7.90 2.08 -12.67
N ASN A 224 -6.64 2.11 -13.08
CA ASN A 224 -5.76 0.95 -13.12
C ASN A 224 -5.24 0.64 -11.72
N VAL A 225 -5.40 -0.60 -11.28
CA VAL A 225 -5.02 -1.03 -9.93
C VAL A 225 -3.80 -1.94 -9.97
N LEU A 226 -2.78 -1.52 -9.24
CA LEU A 226 -1.58 -2.30 -8.96
C LEU A 226 -1.48 -2.55 -7.45
N ALA A 227 -0.63 -3.49 -7.06
CA ALA A 227 -0.23 -3.63 -5.67
C ALA A 227 1.26 -3.89 -5.52
N CYS A 228 1.77 -3.52 -4.34
CA CYS A 228 3.12 -3.82 -3.91
C CYS A 228 3.14 -4.88 -2.80
N VAL A 229 4.10 -5.79 -2.88
CA VAL A 229 4.50 -6.69 -1.80
C VAL A 229 5.82 -6.19 -1.24
N THR A 230 5.81 -5.56 -0.07
CA THR A 230 6.98 -4.91 0.54
C THR A 230 7.54 -5.77 1.66
N ASN A 231 8.80 -6.21 1.59
CA ASN A 231 9.43 -7.03 2.64
C ASN A 231 10.32 -6.26 3.60
N HIS A 232 10.52 -4.96 3.36
CA HIS A 232 11.26 -4.07 4.25
C HIS A 232 10.66 -4.00 5.66
N GLY A 233 11.52 -4.01 6.67
CA GLY A 233 11.15 -3.80 8.07
C GLY A 233 11.36 -2.35 8.47
N VAL A 234 10.27 -1.65 8.84
CA VAL A 234 10.32 -0.24 9.24
C VAL A 234 9.51 -0.03 10.52
N TYR A 235 10.11 0.62 11.53
CA TYR A 235 9.42 1.03 12.75
C TYR A 235 9.47 2.56 12.93
N SER A 236 8.57 3.09 13.76
CA SER A 236 8.47 4.53 14.00
C SER A 236 9.29 4.93 15.22
N GLU A 237 9.97 6.07 15.14
CA GLU A 237 10.60 6.74 16.29
C GLU A 237 9.88 8.06 16.66
N GLY A 238 8.76 8.36 16.00
CA GLY A 238 7.98 9.56 16.24
C GLY A 238 7.22 10.05 15.01
N PRO A 239 6.58 11.22 15.12
CA PRO A 239 5.98 11.90 13.98
C PRO A 239 7.02 12.13 12.87
N PHE A 240 6.71 11.68 11.66
CA PHE A 240 7.57 11.77 10.47
C PHE A 240 8.98 11.13 10.56
N LYS A 241 9.34 10.50 11.70
CA LYS A 241 10.60 9.79 11.92
C LYS A 241 10.43 8.27 11.91
N SER A 242 11.28 7.58 11.17
CA SER A 242 11.27 6.11 11.07
C SER A 242 12.67 5.52 11.01
N VAL A 243 12.81 4.27 11.41
CA VAL A 243 14.04 3.50 11.23
C VAL A 243 13.76 2.39 10.22
N HIS A 244 14.54 2.38 9.15
CA HIS A 244 14.56 1.28 8.20
C HIS A 244 15.45 0.14 8.74
N ALA A 245 14.85 -0.64 9.62
CA ALA A 245 15.52 -1.63 10.46
C ALA A 245 15.93 -2.90 9.72
N SER A 246 15.24 -3.26 8.64
CA SER A 246 15.53 -4.47 7.87
C SER A 246 15.33 -4.21 6.37
N PRO A 247 16.39 -3.73 5.68
CA PRO A 247 16.39 -3.63 4.23
C PRO A 247 16.16 -4.99 3.56
N ALA A 248 15.26 -5.01 2.59
CA ALA A 248 14.87 -6.19 1.83
C ALA A 248 14.51 -5.79 0.38
N ASP A 249 13.36 -6.22 -0.13
CA ASP A 249 12.87 -5.95 -1.48
C ASP A 249 11.41 -5.47 -1.50
N SER A 250 10.97 -5.01 -2.66
CA SER A 250 9.58 -4.73 -2.96
C SER A 250 9.23 -5.25 -4.35
N ALA A 251 8.08 -5.88 -4.52
CA ALA A 251 7.60 -6.30 -5.83
C ALA A 251 6.31 -5.57 -6.18
N ILE A 252 6.20 -5.04 -7.40
CA ILE A 252 4.99 -4.39 -7.91
C ILE A 252 4.42 -5.18 -9.08
N GLY A 253 3.09 -5.31 -9.14
CA GLY A 253 2.42 -5.90 -10.29
C GLY A 253 0.96 -5.46 -10.44
N PRO A 254 0.30 -5.80 -11.55
CA PRO A 254 -1.10 -5.46 -11.77
C PRO A 254 -2.05 -6.36 -10.96
N VAL A 255 -3.13 -5.77 -10.47
CA VAL A 255 -4.25 -6.49 -9.81
C VAL A 255 -5.49 -6.47 -10.70
N LEU A 256 -5.87 -5.28 -11.18
CA LEU A 256 -7.05 -5.06 -12.02
C LEU A 256 -6.79 -3.83 -12.92
N LEU A 257 -6.46 -4.06 -14.18
CA LEU A 257 -6.23 -2.99 -15.16
C LEU A 257 -7.56 -2.61 -15.83
N ASN A 258 -7.65 -1.37 -16.31
CA ASN A 258 -8.78 -0.96 -17.13
C ASN A 258 -8.58 -1.49 -18.55
N GLU A 259 -9.47 -2.38 -18.98
CA GLU A 259 -9.43 -3.02 -20.30
C GLU A 259 -10.30 -2.30 -21.35
N ASN A 260 -11.05 -1.26 -20.96
CA ASN A 260 -11.90 -0.49 -21.86
C ASN A 260 -11.10 0.50 -22.73
N THR A 261 -9.82 0.70 -22.45
CA THR A 261 -8.91 1.51 -23.26
C THR A 261 -8.04 0.61 -24.15
N ARG A 262 -7.79 1.03 -25.40
CA ARG A 262 -6.94 0.28 -26.34
C ARG A 262 -5.50 0.10 -25.87
N GLN A 263 -5.04 1.02 -25.03
CA GLN A 263 -3.69 1.04 -24.47
C GLN A 263 -3.77 1.22 -22.96
N THR A 264 -2.85 0.57 -22.24
CA THR A 264 -2.67 0.78 -20.81
C THR A 264 -2.28 2.23 -20.54
N ALA A 265 -2.86 2.84 -19.50
CA ALA A 265 -2.55 4.22 -19.14
C ALA A 265 -1.03 4.43 -18.87
N PRO A 266 -0.42 5.52 -19.35
CA PRO A 266 1.00 5.82 -19.11
C PRO A 266 1.39 5.84 -17.63
N SER A 267 0.46 6.22 -16.74
CA SER A 267 0.63 6.20 -15.29
C SER A 267 0.98 4.82 -14.73
N VAL A 268 0.57 3.72 -15.39
CA VAL A 268 0.92 2.35 -14.99
C VAL A 268 2.42 2.11 -15.17
N ALA A 269 2.96 2.46 -16.33
CA ALA A 269 4.39 2.34 -16.61
C ALA A 269 5.19 3.27 -15.70
N TYR A 270 4.74 4.52 -15.56
CA TYR A 270 5.38 5.53 -14.73
C TYR A 270 5.53 5.10 -13.27
N LEU A 271 4.46 4.67 -12.61
CA LEU A 271 4.53 4.21 -11.21
C LEU A 271 5.32 2.91 -11.05
N THR A 272 5.23 2.00 -12.02
CA THR A 272 6.03 0.77 -12.02
C THR A 272 7.51 1.11 -12.08
N GLU A 273 7.92 1.94 -13.03
CA GLU A 273 9.30 2.40 -13.17
C GLU A 273 9.75 3.12 -11.90
N ALA A 274 9.02 4.13 -11.45
CA ALA A 274 9.36 4.92 -10.27
C ALA A 274 9.60 4.05 -9.02
N ILE A 275 8.81 3.00 -8.80
CA ILE A 275 9.00 2.08 -7.67
C ILE A 275 10.16 1.11 -7.90
N THR A 276 10.31 0.57 -9.11
CA THR A 276 11.38 -0.40 -9.41
C THR A 276 12.77 0.22 -9.39
N THR A 277 12.90 1.47 -9.84
CA THR A 277 14.18 2.17 -9.91
C THR A 277 14.46 3.01 -8.66
N ALA A 278 13.50 3.14 -7.73
CA ALA A 278 13.68 3.91 -6.50
C ALA A 278 14.85 3.37 -5.67
N PRO A 279 15.84 4.24 -5.34
CA PRO A 279 16.97 3.83 -4.54
C PRO A 279 16.52 3.25 -3.21
N ALA A 280 17.14 2.12 -2.83
CA ALA A 280 16.93 1.44 -1.56
C ALA A 280 15.51 0.88 -1.30
N LEU A 281 14.62 0.86 -2.30
CA LEU A 281 13.43 -0.02 -2.30
C LEU A 281 13.75 -1.43 -2.84
N ASN A 282 14.82 -1.58 -3.64
CA ASN A 282 15.15 -2.84 -4.31
C ASN A 282 13.89 -3.42 -4.99
N GLY A 283 13.28 -2.56 -5.81
CA GLY A 283 11.99 -2.79 -6.42
C GLY A 283 12.12 -3.67 -7.67
N ARG A 284 11.13 -4.55 -7.89
CA ARG A 284 11.04 -5.34 -9.13
C ARG A 284 9.60 -5.39 -9.64
N SER A 285 9.44 -5.37 -10.95
CA SER A 285 8.14 -5.60 -11.59
C SER A 285 7.89 -7.09 -11.73
N ILE A 286 6.66 -7.53 -11.50
CA ILE A 286 6.22 -8.92 -11.62
C ILE A 286 4.89 -9.05 -12.34
N SER A 287 4.63 -10.24 -12.87
CA SER A 287 3.36 -10.55 -13.52
C SER A 287 2.19 -10.56 -12.52
N ARG A 288 0.96 -10.49 -13.04
CA ARG A 288 -0.27 -10.62 -12.24
C ARG A 288 -0.29 -11.92 -11.43
N ALA A 289 0.12 -13.03 -12.05
CA ALA A 289 0.14 -14.34 -11.42
C ALA A 289 1.21 -14.42 -10.31
N ASP A 290 2.40 -13.90 -10.57
CA ASP A 290 3.47 -13.85 -9.57
C ASP A 290 3.12 -12.94 -8.40
N LEU A 291 2.39 -11.84 -8.64
CA LEU A 291 1.91 -10.94 -7.59
C LEU A 291 0.91 -11.65 -6.68
N TRP A 292 -0.04 -12.38 -7.26
CA TRP A 292 -1.00 -13.18 -6.51
C TRP A 292 -0.27 -14.19 -5.60
N ILE A 293 0.68 -14.95 -6.17
CA ILE A 293 1.50 -15.91 -5.42
C ILE A 293 2.30 -15.19 -4.32
N SER A 294 2.92 -14.05 -4.63
CA SER A 294 3.74 -13.30 -3.67
C SER A 294 2.91 -12.75 -2.50
N GLN A 295 1.69 -12.26 -2.74
CA GLN A 295 0.79 -11.83 -1.68
C GLN A 295 0.34 -13.00 -0.81
N LEU A 296 -0.02 -14.15 -1.39
CA LEU A 296 -0.40 -15.35 -0.64
C LEU A 296 0.76 -15.85 0.24
N GLN A 297 1.95 -15.94 -0.34
CA GLN A 297 3.18 -16.30 0.37
C GLN A 297 3.42 -15.38 1.57
N LYS A 298 3.33 -14.06 1.37
CA LYS A 298 3.49 -13.09 2.46
C LYS A 298 2.35 -13.17 3.48
N LEU A 299 1.12 -13.45 3.05
CA LEU A 299 -0.03 -13.63 3.92
C LEU A 299 0.20 -14.80 4.87
N VAL A 300 0.61 -15.97 4.35
CA VAL A 300 0.89 -17.18 5.15
C VAL A 300 1.99 -16.89 6.18
N VAL A 301 3.08 -16.23 5.76
CA VAL A 301 4.16 -15.84 6.66
C VAL A 301 3.66 -14.93 7.77
N ASN A 302 2.91 -13.88 7.43
CA ASN A 302 2.39 -12.92 8.41
C ASN A 302 1.34 -13.52 9.34
N ALA A 303 0.47 -14.39 8.82
CA ALA A 303 -0.56 -15.09 9.60
C ALA A 303 0.06 -16.10 10.58
N SER A 304 1.23 -16.67 10.24
CA SER A 304 1.94 -17.61 11.12
C SER A 304 2.80 -16.89 12.16
N ILE A 305 3.53 -15.84 11.75
CA ILE A 305 4.52 -15.18 12.61
C ILE A 305 3.86 -14.14 13.54
N ASN A 306 3.01 -13.26 13.03
CA ASN A 306 2.55 -12.10 13.79
C ASN A 306 1.71 -12.46 15.03
N PRO A 307 0.77 -13.43 14.97
CA PRO A 307 0.04 -13.85 16.17
C PRO A 307 0.94 -14.49 17.21
N LEU A 308 1.90 -15.33 16.79
CA LEU A 308 2.82 -16.01 17.72
C LEU A 308 3.76 -15.02 18.42
N THR A 309 4.36 -14.07 17.68
CA THR A 309 5.22 -13.06 18.31
C THR A 309 4.45 -12.13 19.23
N ALA A 310 3.18 -11.83 18.92
CA ALA A 310 2.32 -11.04 19.80
C ALA A 310 2.01 -11.77 21.12
N ILE A 311 1.65 -13.06 21.05
CA ILE A 311 1.31 -13.87 22.24
C ILE A 311 2.56 -14.15 23.08
N LEU A 312 3.65 -14.56 22.44
CA LEU A 312 4.90 -14.94 23.11
C LEU A 312 5.78 -13.75 23.49
N ARG A 313 5.42 -12.53 23.03
CA ARG A 313 6.15 -11.28 23.25
C ARG A 313 7.63 -11.38 22.88
N CYS A 314 7.92 -12.03 21.75
CA CYS A 314 9.28 -12.23 21.27
C CYS A 314 9.52 -11.56 19.91
N LYS A 315 10.79 -11.35 19.56
CA LYS A 315 11.17 -10.95 18.20
C LYS A 315 10.97 -12.14 17.26
N ASN A 316 10.74 -11.87 15.96
CA ASN A 316 10.53 -12.92 14.94
C ASN A 316 11.59 -14.03 14.98
N GLY A 317 12.86 -13.69 15.22
CA GLY A 317 13.96 -14.65 15.32
C GLY A 317 13.78 -15.67 16.46
N GLY A 318 13.15 -15.28 17.56
CA GLY A 318 12.91 -16.13 18.73
C GLY A 318 12.00 -17.32 18.43
N LEU A 319 11.13 -17.22 17.41
CA LEU A 319 10.30 -18.34 16.96
C LEU A 319 11.12 -19.50 16.38
N PHE A 320 12.38 -19.26 15.98
CA PHE A 320 13.22 -20.21 15.26
C PHE A 320 14.41 -20.71 16.08
N GLU A 321 14.57 -20.30 17.34
CA GLU A 321 15.70 -20.69 18.21
C GLU A 321 15.73 -22.20 18.53
N LYS A 322 14.56 -22.84 18.64
CA LYS A 322 14.41 -24.27 18.90
C LYS A 322 13.70 -24.94 17.72
N PRO A 323 14.44 -25.36 16.68
CA PRO A 323 13.84 -25.85 15.42
C PRO A 323 12.97 -27.11 15.59
N ASP A 324 13.19 -27.90 16.64
CA ASP A 324 12.40 -29.10 16.95
C ASP A 324 11.48 -28.91 18.17
N GLY A 325 11.37 -27.67 18.67
CA GLY A 325 10.57 -27.33 19.85
C GLY A 325 9.08 -27.16 19.57
N VAL A 326 8.29 -26.96 20.63
CA VAL A 326 6.82 -26.79 20.55
C VAL A 326 6.41 -25.65 19.62
N ILE A 327 7.11 -24.51 19.64
CA ILE A 327 6.80 -23.37 18.77
C ILE A 327 6.96 -23.74 17.28
N ALA A 328 8.00 -24.51 16.94
CA ALA A 328 8.20 -24.99 15.58
C ALA A 328 7.07 -25.93 15.13
N GLN A 329 6.61 -26.82 16.02
CA GLN A 329 5.47 -27.70 15.74
C GLN A 329 4.17 -26.90 15.53
N VAL A 330 3.95 -25.82 16.29
CA VAL A 330 2.80 -24.91 16.09
C VAL A 330 2.90 -24.20 14.75
N LEU A 331 4.09 -23.70 14.37
CA LEU A 331 4.31 -23.11 13.05
C LEU A 331 3.99 -24.10 11.93
N ASP A 332 4.47 -25.34 12.03
CA ASP A 332 4.22 -26.36 11.01
C ASP A 332 2.71 -26.67 10.88
N ARG A 333 1.96 -26.68 11.99
CA ARG A 333 0.48 -26.83 11.95
C ARG A 333 -0.21 -25.62 11.32
N LEU A 334 0.20 -24.40 11.64
CA LEU A 334 -0.35 -23.18 11.02
C LEU A 334 -0.09 -23.15 9.51
N LEU A 335 1.08 -23.61 9.07
CA LEU A 335 1.41 -23.73 7.65
C LEU A 335 0.55 -24.79 6.96
N GLN A 336 0.32 -25.95 7.60
CA GLN A 336 -0.57 -26.99 7.09
C GLN A 336 -2.01 -26.47 6.94
N GLU A 337 -2.54 -25.81 7.97
CA GLU A 337 -3.88 -25.19 7.93
C GLU A 337 -3.99 -24.16 6.82
N ALA A 338 -3.00 -23.27 6.70
CA ALA A 338 -2.99 -22.24 5.66
C ALA A 338 -2.85 -22.82 4.24
N SER A 339 -2.23 -23.99 4.07
CA SER A 339 -2.12 -24.66 2.77
C SER A 339 -3.40 -25.36 2.33
N ALA A 340 -4.32 -25.62 3.27
CA ALA A 340 -5.57 -26.34 3.02
C ALA A 340 -6.75 -25.42 2.61
N VAL A 341 -6.56 -24.10 2.67
CA VAL A 341 -7.56 -23.05 2.39
C VAL A 341 -7.15 -22.28 1.14
#